data_AF-D6RLB9-F1
#
_entry.id   AF-D6RLB9-F1
#
_cell.length_a   1.000
_cell.length_b   1.000
_cell.length_c   1.000
_cell.angle_alpha   90.00
_cell.angle_beta   90.00
_cell.angle_gamma   90.00
#
_symmetry.space_group_name_H-M   'P 1'
#
loop_
_entity.id
_entity.type
_entity.pdbx_description
1 polymer ?
#
loop_
_entity_poly.entity_id
_entity_poly.type
_entity_poly.pdbx_seq_one_letter_code
_entity_poly.pdbx_strand_id
1 'polypeptide(L)'
;MSSGVTQTIESLIGPPSEPISVSEFLTSDEHARNRQAVAATTQIWNGLSEEERQQIERDCSVDDLKENLERTWDDPTLSTYILKEHESSANALYQANPKGRVRSSRKSYLPDPEDLPTEVLNLQKEFDKVPLESWKTNLETSLFVRPPRNADYNTLESVKSSFREVLGAEKEHQAVLTASIYSKVPWGPSYVTRICQHASPQEAEKKIGVREKLV
;
A
#
# COMPACT_ATOMS: atom_id res chain seq x y z
N MET A 1 17.57 -25.06 31.84
CA MET A 1 17.40 -26.01 30.72
C MET A 1 16.27 -25.48 29.85
N SER A 2 16.59 -24.84 28.72
CA SER A 2 15.58 -24.31 27.79
C SER A 2 15.09 -25.44 26.89
N SER A 3 13.86 -25.88 27.08
CA SER A 3 13.18 -26.79 26.15
C SER A 3 13.06 -26.10 24.80
N GLY A 4 13.81 -26.61 23.82
CA GLY A 4 13.71 -26.21 22.42
C GLY A 4 12.29 -26.50 21.92
N VAL A 5 11.46 -25.48 21.86
CA VAL A 5 10.19 -25.52 21.14
C VAL A 5 10.55 -25.41 19.67
N THR A 6 10.72 -26.56 19.01
CA THR A 6 10.60 -26.67 17.56
C THR A 6 9.18 -26.23 17.19
N GLN A 7 9.02 -24.94 16.90
CA GLN A 7 7.81 -24.42 16.29
C GLN A 7 7.76 -25.02 14.88
N THR A 8 6.97 -26.08 14.72
CA THR A 8 6.52 -26.55 13.43
C THR A 8 5.94 -25.35 12.69
N ILE A 9 6.57 -24.99 11.56
CA ILE A 9 6.10 -23.96 10.65
C ILE A 9 4.85 -24.52 9.98
N GLU A 10 3.73 -24.49 10.70
CA GLU A 10 2.43 -24.81 10.15
C GLU A 10 2.04 -23.62 9.27
N SER A 11 2.32 -23.79 7.97
CA SER A 11 1.86 -22.88 6.92
C SER A 11 0.35 -23.06 6.82
N LEU A 12 -0.40 -22.19 7.49
CA LEU A 12 -1.84 -22.06 7.29
C LEU A 12 -2.03 -21.40 5.93
N ILE A 13 -1.84 -22.19 4.86
CA ILE A 13 -2.37 -21.81 3.55
C ILE A 13 -3.89 -21.80 3.76
N GLY A 14 -4.51 -20.64 3.55
CA GLY A 14 -5.96 -20.52 3.57
C GLY A 14 -6.61 -21.52 2.60
N PRO A 15 -7.94 -21.71 2.66
CA PRO A 15 -8.62 -22.53 1.68
C PRO A 15 -8.22 -22.07 0.26
N PRO A 16 -7.99 -23.01 -0.68
CA PRO A 16 -7.61 -22.66 -2.04
C PRO A 16 -8.63 -21.65 -2.60
N SER A 17 -8.13 -20.48 -3.04
CA SER A 17 -8.96 -19.47 -3.67
C SER A 17 -9.52 -19.99 -4.99
N GLU A 18 -10.73 -19.56 -5.35
CA GLU A 18 -11.28 -19.82 -6.67
C GLU A 18 -10.36 -19.23 -7.76
N PRO A 19 -10.15 -19.94 -8.88
CA PRO A 19 -9.30 -19.44 -9.96
C PRO A 19 -9.91 -18.19 -10.60
N ILE A 20 -9.13 -17.11 -10.68
CA ILE A 20 -9.54 -15.86 -11.33
C ILE A 20 -9.31 -15.99 -12.84
N SER A 21 -10.38 -15.89 -13.63
CA SER A 21 -10.32 -15.87 -15.10
C SER A 21 -9.89 -14.49 -15.60
N VAL A 22 -8.59 -14.34 -15.89
CA VAL A 22 -8.02 -13.07 -16.41
C VAL A 22 -8.65 -12.68 -17.74
N SER A 23 -8.97 -13.66 -18.59
CA SER A 23 -9.66 -13.42 -19.86
C SER A 23 -11.05 -12.83 -19.66
N GLU A 24 -11.84 -13.36 -18.71
CA GLU A 24 -13.17 -12.82 -18.41
C GLU A 24 -13.08 -11.40 -17.87
N PHE A 25 -12.11 -11.13 -17.01
CA PHE A 25 -11.85 -9.79 -16.48
C PHE A 25 -11.58 -8.77 -17.60
N LEU A 26 -10.71 -9.12 -18.56
CA LEU A 26 -10.37 -8.26 -19.70
C LEU A 26 -11.54 -8.03 -20.67
N THR A 27 -12.49 -8.99 -20.73
CA THR A 27 -13.71 -8.89 -21.54
C THR A 27 -14.89 -8.25 -20.81
N SER A 28 -14.77 -7.98 -19.51
CA SER A 28 -15.88 -7.46 -18.70
C SER A 28 -16.39 -6.09 -19.21
N ASP A 29 -17.69 -5.86 -19.07
CA ASP A 29 -18.33 -4.59 -19.45
C ASP A 29 -17.74 -3.39 -18.68
N GLU A 30 -17.31 -3.61 -17.45
CA GLU A 30 -16.63 -2.59 -16.63
C GLU A 30 -15.30 -2.18 -17.26
N HIS A 31 -14.51 -3.16 -17.73
CA HIS A 31 -13.28 -2.89 -18.48
C HIS A 31 -13.59 -2.16 -19.81
N ALA A 32 -14.67 -2.50 -20.50
CA ALA A 32 -15.07 -1.80 -21.73
C ALA A 32 -15.44 -0.32 -21.46
N ARG A 33 -16.19 -0.04 -20.40
CA ARG A 33 -16.53 1.34 -19.98
C ARG A 33 -15.31 2.14 -19.60
N ASN A 34 -14.39 1.54 -18.85
CA ASN A 34 -13.14 2.21 -18.47
C ASN A 34 -12.29 2.56 -19.69
N ARG A 35 -12.22 1.68 -20.70
CA ARG A 35 -11.54 2.00 -21.98
C ARG A 35 -12.18 3.18 -22.69
N GLN A 36 -13.50 3.24 -22.75
CA GLN A 36 -14.19 4.35 -23.40
C GLN A 36 -13.92 5.68 -22.66
N ALA A 37 -13.90 5.65 -21.33
CA ALA A 37 -13.53 6.82 -20.52
C ALA A 37 -12.09 7.26 -20.81
N VAL A 38 -11.11 6.34 -20.80
CA VAL A 38 -9.70 6.63 -21.15
C VAL A 38 -9.60 7.24 -22.54
N ALA A 39 -10.22 6.61 -23.54
CA ALA A 39 -10.16 7.08 -24.92
C ALA A 39 -10.74 8.50 -25.05
N ALA A 40 -11.84 8.80 -24.35
CA ALA A 40 -12.40 10.15 -24.31
C ALA A 40 -11.43 11.15 -23.67
N THR A 41 -10.78 10.80 -22.56
CA THR A 41 -9.79 11.67 -21.90
C THR A 41 -8.56 11.89 -22.77
N THR A 42 -8.04 10.85 -23.43
CA THR A 42 -6.90 10.95 -24.35
C THR A 42 -7.25 11.79 -25.58
N GLN A 43 -8.47 11.71 -26.09
CA GLN A 43 -8.93 12.58 -27.18
C GLN A 43 -9.00 14.05 -26.74
N ILE A 44 -9.47 14.32 -25.52
CA ILE A 44 -9.47 15.67 -24.94
C ILE A 44 -8.03 16.17 -24.84
N TRP A 45 -7.13 15.38 -24.24
CA TRP A 45 -5.71 15.73 -24.10
C TRP A 45 -5.06 16.02 -25.45
N ASN A 46 -5.28 15.14 -26.44
CA ASN A 46 -4.75 15.30 -27.79
C ASN A 46 -5.36 16.47 -28.56
N GLY A 47 -6.54 16.94 -28.16
CA GLY A 47 -7.20 18.12 -28.73
C GLY A 47 -6.71 19.45 -28.15
N LEU A 48 -6.00 19.45 -27.02
CA LEU A 48 -5.41 20.65 -26.44
C LEU A 48 -4.22 21.15 -27.27
N SER A 49 -4.05 22.47 -27.28
CA SER A 49 -2.84 23.11 -27.79
C SER A 49 -1.62 22.73 -26.94
N GLU A 50 -0.43 22.86 -27.51
CA GLU A 50 0.82 22.55 -26.82
C GLU A 50 1.02 23.45 -25.59
N GLU A 51 0.63 24.73 -25.71
CA GLU A 51 0.69 25.68 -24.61
C GLU A 51 -0.24 25.30 -23.45
N GLU A 52 -1.45 24.82 -23.75
CA GLU A 52 -2.40 24.34 -22.74
C GLU A 52 -1.89 23.07 -22.04
N ARG A 53 -1.31 22.13 -22.79
CA ARG A 53 -0.71 20.93 -22.20
C ARG A 53 0.43 21.27 -21.27
N GLN A 54 1.35 22.13 -21.69
CA GLN A 54 2.47 22.57 -20.86
C GLN A 54 2.01 23.34 -19.62
N GLN A 55 0.90 24.08 -19.72
CA GLN A 55 0.31 24.74 -18.56
C GLN A 55 -0.27 23.70 -17.59
N ILE A 56 -1.04 22.72 -18.08
CA ILE A 56 -1.59 21.66 -17.23
C ILE A 56 -0.47 20.82 -16.60
N GLU A 57 0.55 20.44 -17.36
CA GLU A 57 1.71 19.70 -16.84
C GLU A 57 2.43 20.47 -15.74
N ARG A 58 2.59 21.79 -15.88
CA ARG A 58 3.15 22.64 -14.82
C ARG A 58 2.24 22.72 -13.60
N ASP A 59 0.93 22.92 -13.80
CA ASP A 59 -0.03 23.05 -12.70
C ASP A 59 -0.27 21.73 -11.95
N CYS A 60 -0.09 20.60 -12.64
CA CYS A 60 -0.20 19.25 -12.08
C CYS A 60 1.16 18.61 -11.74
N SER A 61 2.26 19.36 -11.87
CA SER A 61 3.56 18.84 -11.46
C SER A 61 3.57 18.61 -9.95
N VAL A 62 4.13 17.47 -9.56
CA VAL A 62 4.36 17.09 -8.16
C VAL A 62 5.83 17.11 -7.81
N ASP A 63 6.67 17.73 -8.65
CA ASP A 63 8.12 17.75 -8.48
C ASP A 63 8.52 18.44 -7.17
N ASP A 64 7.87 19.55 -6.81
CA ASP A 64 8.10 20.25 -5.55
C ASP A 64 7.81 19.34 -4.34
N LEU A 65 6.75 18.53 -4.41
CA LEU A 65 6.39 17.59 -3.35
C LEU A 65 7.42 16.46 -3.26
N LYS A 66 7.86 15.95 -4.40
CA LYS A 66 8.88 14.91 -4.48
C LYS A 66 10.21 15.39 -3.91
N GLU A 67 10.68 16.57 -4.32
CA GLU A 67 11.94 17.15 -3.83
C GLU A 67 11.88 17.40 -2.32
N ASN A 68 10.77 17.94 -1.81
CA ASN A 68 10.57 18.14 -0.37
C ASN A 68 10.54 16.81 0.40
N LEU A 69 9.89 15.78 -0.15
CA LEU A 69 9.84 14.45 0.44
C LEU A 69 11.24 13.81 0.48
N GLU A 70 11.99 13.85 -0.62
CA GLU A 70 13.35 13.34 -0.72
C GLU A 70 14.27 14.07 0.27
N ARG A 71 14.24 15.41 0.30
CA ARG A 71 14.99 16.21 1.27
C ARG A 71 14.68 15.84 2.73
N THR A 72 13.40 15.60 3.04
CA THR A 72 12.98 15.22 4.40
C THR A 72 13.44 13.79 4.75
N TRP A 73 13.43 12.88 3.78
CA TRP A 73 13.89 11.50 3.96
C TRP A 73 15.41 11.38 4.06
N ASP A 74 16.15 12.25 3.36
CA ASP A 74 17.60 12.30 3.40
C ASP A 74 18.14 12.83 4.73
N ASP A 75 17.34 13.59 5.49
CA ASP A 75 17.65 13.94 6.87
C ASP A 75 17.32 12.76 7.81
N PRO A 76 18.34 12.11 8.42
CA PRO A 76 18.12 10.96 9.31
C PRO A 76 17.30 11.32 10.56
N THR A 77 17.33 12.58 11.00
CA THR A 77 16.60 13.05 12.19
C THR A 77 15.11 13.15 11.88
N LEU A 78 14.76 13.81 10.77
CA LEU A 78 13.38 14.00 10.34
C LEU A 78 12.73 12.68 9.93
N SER A 79 13.42 11.87 9.12
CA SER A 79 12.93 10.54 8.73
C SER A 79 12.70 9.62 9.93
N THR A 80 13.63 9.59 10.90
CA THR A 80 13.46 8.81 12.13
C THR A 80 12.28 9.30 12.95
N TYR A 81 12.07 10.62 13.03
CA TYR A 81 10.91 11.20 13.71
C TYR A 81 9.60 10.78 13.04
N ILE A 82 9.48 10.94 11.71
CA ILE A 82 8.29 10.54 10.93
C ILE A 82 7.98 9.06 11.15
N LEU A 83 8.99 8.19 11.09
CA LEU A 83 8.83 6.76 11.31
C LEU A 83 8.31 6.46 12.72
N LYS A 84 8.89 7.10 13.75
CA LYS A 84 8.46 6.93 15.15
C LYS A 84 7.03 7.44 15.38
N GLU A 85 6.69 8.58 14.79
CA GLU A 85 5.35 9.16 14.88
C GLU A 85 4.32 8.26 14.18
N HIS A 86 4.64 7.76 12.99
CA HIS A 86 3.80 6.81 12.27
C HIS A 86 3.59 5.52 13.06
N GLU A 87 4.66 4.92 13.61
CA GLU A 87 4.55 3.74 14.46
C GLU A 87 3.72 4.00 15.72
N SER A 88 3.91 5.15 16.36
CA SER A 88 3.12 5.56 17.53
C SER A 88 1.63 5.68 17.19
N SER A 89 1.31 6.35 16.08
CA SER A 89 -0.05 6.52 15.58
C SER A 89 -0.70 5.17 15.23
N ALA A 90 0.03 4.30 14.52
CA ALA A 90 -0.44 2.94 14.21
C ALA A 90 -0.70 2.13 15.49
N ASN A 91 0.20 2.22 16.47
CA ASN A 91 0.03 1.56 17.77
C ASN A 91 -1.17 2.09 18.55
N ALA A 92 -1.42 3.41 18.52
CA ALA A 92 -2.58 4.02 19.15
C ALA A 92 -3.88 3.49 18.54
N LEU A 93 -3.96 3.35 17.21
CA LEU A 93 -5.12 2.75 16.53
C LEU A 93 -5.35 1.30 16.93
N TYR A 94 -4.29 0.49 17.00
CA TYR A 94 -4.41 -0.89 17.45
C TYR A 94 -4.92 -0.99 18.89
N GLN A 95 -4.49 -0.08 19.77
CA GLN A 95 -4.95 -0.04 21.16
C GLN A 95 -6.38 0.48 21.30
N ALA A 96 -6.81 1.38 20.40
CA ALA A 96 -8.16 1.92 20.41
C ALA A 96 -9.23 0.92 19.96
N ASN A 97 -8.85 -0.20 19.34
CA ASN A 97 -9.80 -1.23 18.92
C ASN A 97 -10.23 -2.12 20.12
N PRO A 98 -11.48 -2.00 20.61
CA PRO A 98 -11.91 -2.58 21.89
C PRO A 98 -12.01 -4.11 21.88
N LYS A 99 -11.88 -4.76 20.71
CA LYS A 99 -12.04 -6.21 20.57
C LYS A 99 -10.82 -7.01 21.07
N GLY A 100 -9.67 -6.35 21.29
CA GLY A 100 -8.47 -6.97 21.84
C GLY A 100 -8.18 -6.48 23.25
N ARG A 101 -8.71 -7.14 24.29
CA ARG A 101 -8.29 -6.90 25.69
C ARG A 101 -6.88 -7.42 25.91
N VAL A 102 -5.87 -6.74 25.40
CA VAL A 102 -4.48 -6.94 25.81
C VAL A 102 -4.06 -5.74 26.64
N ARG A 103 -3.79 -5.99 27.92
CA ARG A 103 -3.23 -5.01 28.86
C ARG A 103 -1.90 -4.47 28.30
N SER A 104 -1.92 -3.34 27.59
CA SER A 104 -0.71 -2.62 27.22
C SER A 104 -0.48 -1.50 28.23
N SER A 105 0.41 -1.75 29.20
CA SER A 105 0.80 -0.76 30.23
C SER A 105 2.04 0.04 29.83
N ARG A 106 2.58 -0.14 28.62
CA ARG A 106 3.67 0.70 28.14
C ARG A 106 3.05 1.95 27.54
N LYS A 107 3.02 3.02 28.35
CA LYS A 107 2.79 4.39 27.87
C LYS A 107 3.66 4.60 26.64
N SER A 108 3.07 4.98 25.51
CA SER A 108 3.84 5.44 24.36
C SER A 108 4.63 6.65 24.84
N TYR A 109 5.94 6.49 25.02
CA TYR A 109 6.81 7.61 25.34
C TYR A 109 7.05 8.37 24.05
N LEU A 110 6.06 9.19 23.67
CA LEU A 110 6.34 10.29 22.76
C LEU A 110 7.13 11.31 23.60
N PRO A 111 8.27 11.81 23.10
CA PRO A 111 9.00 12.89 23.75
C PRO A 111 8.06 14.08 23.98
N ASP A 112 8.24 14.79 25.08
CA ASP A 112 7.52 16.05 25.25
C ASP A 112 7.90 17.00 24.10
N PRO A 113 6.93 17.76 23.54
CA PRO A 113 7.17 18.60 22.37
C PRO A 113 8.23 19.69 22.61
N GLU A 114 8.53 20.02 23.86
CA GLU A 114 9.58 20.97 24.25
C GLU A 114 11.00 20.42 24.07
N ASP A 115 11.16 19.09 24.04
CA ASP A 115 12.46 18.41 23.87
C ASP A 115 12.79 18.10 22.39
N LEU A 116 11.88 18.41 21.46
CA LEU A 116 12.07 18.10 20.05
C LEU A 116 13.05 19.09 19.39
N PRO A 117 13.90 18.62 18.46
CA PRO A 117 14.74 19.49 17.64
C PRO A 117 13.92 20.55 16.91
N THR A 118 14.51 21.74 16.70
CA THR A 118 13.80 22.87 16.07
C THR A 118 13.32 22.53 14.66
N GLU A 119 14.10 21.73 13.94
CA GLU A 119 13.81 21.23 12.60
C GLU A 119 12.53 20.37 12.59
N VAL A 120 12.38 19.50 13.59
CA VAL A 120 11.19 18.65 13.77
C VAL A 120 9.96 19.51 14.07
N LEU A 121 10.10 20.51 14.94
CA LEU A 121 9.00 21.43 15.26
C LEU A 121 8.56 22.24 14.03
N ASN A 122 9.49 22.63 13.17
CA ASN A 122 9.16 23.32 11.92
C ASN A 122 8.42 22.39 10.96
N LEU A 123 8.90 21.16 10.79
CA LEU A 123 8.24 20.15 9.97
C LEU A 123 6.82 19.84 10.48
N GLN A 124 6.64 19.70 11.79
CA GLN A 124 5.33 19.48 12.39
C GLN A 124 4.38 20.66 12.12
N LYS A 125 4.87 21.90 12.27
CA LYS A 125 4.09 23.10 11.91
C LYS A 125 3.75 23.16 10.43
N GLU A 126 4.59 22.64 9.55
CA GLU A 126 4.31 22.55 8.11
C GLU A 126 3.20 21.53 7.82
N PHE A 127 3.23 20.37 8.46
CA PHE A 127 2.14 19.39 8.38
C PHE A 127 0.82 19.94 8.94
N ASP A 128 0.87 20.63 10.09
CA ASP A 128 -0.32 21.20 10.72
C ASP A 128 -0.97 22.32 9.89
N LYS A 129 -0.20 23.00 9.02
CA LYS A 129 -0.73 24.01 8.08
C LYS A 129 -1.55 23.38 6.96
N VAL A 130 -1.32 22.11 6.64
CA VAL A 130 -1.99 21.43 5.53
C VAL A 130 -3.36 20.93 6.01
N PRO A 131 -4.49 21.50 5.53
CA PRO A 131 -5.82 21.18 6.05
C PRO A 131 -6.38 19.89 5.42
N LEU A 132 -5.56 18.85 5.30
CA LEU A 132 -5.99 17.56 4.76
C LEU A 132 -6.55 16.69 5.89
N GLU A 133 -7.87 16.50 5.87
CA GLU A 133 -8.57 15.62 6.82
C GLU A 133 -8.06 14.17 6.78
N SER A 134 -7.50 13.74 5.63
CA SER A 134 -6.97 12.39 5.42
C SER A 134 -5.72 12.05 6.23
N TRP A 135 -5.00 13.05 6.76
CA TRP A 135 -3.79 12.83 7.55
C TRP A 135 -4.10 12.43 8.99
N LYS A 136 -5.25 12.88 9.51
CA LYS A 136 -5.71 12.51 10.84
C LYS A 136 -6.23 11.08 10.77
N THR A 137 -5.50 10.17 11.39
CA THR A 137 -5.90 8.77 11.40
C THR A 137 -7.13 8.59 12.29
N ASN A 138 -8.32 8.72 11.71
CA ASN A 138 -9.58 8.58 12.41
C ASN A 138 -9.72 7.15 12.95
N LEU A 139 -10.42 6.96 14.08
CA LEU A 139 -10.64 5.62 14.64
C LEU A 139 -11.27 4.66 13.62
N GLU A 140 -12.10 5.16 12.71
CA GLU A 140 -12.71 4.38 11.63
C GLU A 140 -11.66 3.77 10.69
N THR A 141 -10.53 4.44 10.49
CA THR A 141 -9.44 3.93 9.64
C THR A 141 -8.80 2.67 10.21
N SER A 142 -8.94 2.41 11.53
CA SER A 142 -8.46 1.18 12.17
C SER A 142 -9.11 -0.09 11.59
N LEU A 143 -10.26 0.03 10.92
CA LEU A 143 -10.88 -1.08 10.19
C LEU A 143 -10.08 -1.49 8.93
N PHE A 144 -9.31 -0.55 8.36
CA PHE A 144 -8.47 -0.77 7.18
C PHE A 144 -7.00 -1.05 7.55
N VAL A 145 -6.58 -0.68 8.76
CA VAL A 145 -5.25 -1.03 9.28
C VAL A 145 -5.26 -2.51 9.68
N ARG A 146 -4.48 -3.32 8.96
CA ARG A 146 -4.41 -4.77 9.19
C ARG A 146 -3.83 -5.03 10.59
N PRO A 147 -4.55 -5.68 11.52
CA PRO A 147 -3.93 -6.11 12.75
C PRO A 147 -2.82 -7.10 12.40
N PRO A 148 -1.68 -7.09 13.12
CA PRO A 148 -0.54 -7.98 12.85
C PRO A 148 -0.90 -9.48 12.89
N ARG A 149 -2.09 -9.82 13.42
CA ARG A 149 -2.52 -11.16 13.78
C ARG A 149 -3.39 -11.90 12.74
N ASN A 150 -3.89 -11.22 11.70
CA ASN A 150 -4.82 -11.84 10.74
C ASN A 150 -4.34 -11.65 9.29
N ALA A 151 -3.32 -12.41 8.88
CA ALA A 151 -2.85 -12.47 7.49
C ALA A 151 -3.84 -13.17 6.55
N ASP A 152 -4.82 -13.88 7.12
CA ASP A 152 -5.67 -14.83 6.41
C ASP A 152 -6.93 -14.18 5.79
N TYR A 153 -7.17 -12.88 6.01
CA TYR A 153 -8.15 -12.09 5.24
C TYR A 153 -7.62 -11.66 3.86
N ASN A 154 -6.73 -12.46 3.27
CA ASN A 154 -6.31 -12.33 1.86
C ASN A 154 -7.28 -13.06 0.91
N THR A 155 -8.53 -13.28 1.31
CA THR A 155 -9.58 -13.63 0.36
C THR A 155 -9.88 -12.39 -0.46
N LEU A 156 -9.51 -12.40 -1.75
CA LEU A 156 -10.00 -11.45 -2.73
C LEU A 156 -11.53 -11.58 -2.81
N GLU A 157 -12.26 -10.85 -1.97
CA GLU A 157 -13.73 -10.80 -2.06
C GLU A 157 -14.20 -9.98 -3.27
N SER A 158 -13.39 -9.03 -3.72
CA SER A 158 -13.68 -8.20 -4.90
C SER A 158 -12.42 -7.71 -5.58
N VAL A 159 -12.49 -7.60 -6.91
CA VAL A 159 -11.43 -6.99 -7.73
C VAL A 159 -11.53 -5.48 -7.56
N LYS A 160 -10.49 -4.85 -7.00
CA LYS A 160 -10.40 -3.39 -6.94
C LYS A 160 -9.77 -2.88 -8.24
N SER A 161 -10.57 -2.21 -9.07
CA SER A 161 -10.02 -1.48 -10.21
C SER A 161 -9.16 -0.33 -9.70
N SER A 162 -7.88 -0.31 -10.09
CA SER A 162 -7.01 0.82 -9.84
C SER A 162 -6.63 1.40 -11.19
N PHE A 163 -7.08 2.62 -11.43
CA PHE A 163 -6.75 3.38 -12.61
C PHE A 163 -5.33 3.93 -12.44
N ARG A 164 -4.41 3.51 -13.30
CA ARG A 164 -3.12 4.19 -13.45
C ARG A 164 -2.89 4.45 -14.93
N GLU A 165 -2.82 5.72 -15.26
CA GLU A 165 -2.58 6.24 -16.60
C GLU A 165 -1.20 5.79 -17.07
N VAL A 166 -1.14 4.74 -17.88
CA VAL A 166 0.07 4.41 -18.64
C VAL A 166 -0.15 4.98 -20.03
N LEU A 167 0.35 6.21 -20.22
CA LEU A 167 0.43 6.83 -21.53
C LEU A 167 1.37 5.97 -22.40
N GLY A 168 0.83 5.36 -23.46
CA GLY A 168 1.64 4.87 -24.58
C GLY A 168 1.82 3.36 -24.75
N ALA A 169 0.76 2.56 -24.71
CA ALA A 169 0.79 1.21 -25.30
C ALA A 169 -0.52 0.86 -26.01
N GLU A 170 -0.66 1.29 -27.26
CA GLU A 170 -1.57 0.61 -28.18
C GLU A 170 -1.00 -0.79 -28.50
N LYS A 171 -1.58 -1.86 -27.94
CA LYS A 171 -2.15 -2.99 -28.71
C LYS A 171 -2.35 -4.34 -28.00
N GLU A 172 -1.98 -4.53 -26.73
CA GLU A 172 -2.21 -5.82 -26.07
C GLU A 172 -2.88 -5.68 -24.70
N HIS A 173 -3.81 -6.59 -24.42
CA HIS A 173 -4.49 -6.66 -23.13
C HIS A 173 -3.48 -7.06 -22.05
N GLN A 174 -3.11 -6.09 -21.21
CA GLN A 174 -2.18 -6.30 -20.10
C GLN A 174 -2.93 -6.27 -18.78
N ALA A 175 -2.78 -7.32 -17.98
CA ALA A 175 -3.18 -7.33 -16.57
C ALA A 175 -1.92 -7.33 -15.71
N VAL A 176 -1.92 -6.63 -14.57
CA VAL A 176 -0.83 -6.71 -13.61
C VAL A 176 -1.27 -7.60 -12.46
N LEU A 177 -0.67 -8.79 -12.35
CA LEU A 177 -0.88 -9.66 -11.21
C LEU A 177 0.12 -9.27 -10.12
N THR A 178 -0.38 -8.93 -8.94
CA THR A 178 0.46 -8.67 -7.77
C THR A 178 0.41 -9.86 -6.83
N ALA A 179 1.54 -10.55 -6.65
CA ALA A 179 1.72 -11.60 -5.66
C ALA A 179 2.51 -11.04 -4.47
N SER A 180 1.99 -11.19 -3.26
CA SER A 180 2.69 -10.81 -2.03
C SER A 180 3.03 -12.05 -1.22
N ILE A 181 4.32 -12.22 -0.88
CA ILE A 181 4.78 -13.33 -0.05
C ILE A 181 4.97 -12.82 1.37
N TYR A 182 4.35 -13.51 2.33
CA TYR A 182 4.46 -13.21 3.74
C TYR A 182 5.22 -14.35 4.45
N SER A 183 6.00 -14.02 5.47
CA SER A 183 6.64 -14.99 6.34
C SER A 183 6.41 -14.66 7.80
N LYS A 184 6.29 -15.71 8.61
CA LYS A 184 6.21 -15.59 10.07
C LYS A 184 7.56 -15.12 10.61
N VAL A 185 7.55 -14.13 11.49
CA VAL A 185 8.78 -13.67 12.15
C VAL A 185 9.15 -14.63 13.29
N PRO A 186 10.44 -14.95 13.48
CA PRO A 186 10.87 -15.97 14.44
C PRO A 186 10.63 -15.60 15.91
N TRP A 187 10.49 -14.31 16.22
CA TRP A 187 10.24 -13.80 17.56
C TRP A 187 8.75 -13.74 17.94
N GLY A 188 7.86 -14.13 17.02
CA GLY A 188 6.42 -13.98 17.22
C GLY A 188 5.62 -14.85 16.26
N PRO A 189 5.15 -16.05 16.67
CA PRO A 189 4.41 -16.96 15.80
C PRO A 189 3.07 -16.39 15.29
N SER A 190 2.62 -15.28 15.87
CA SER A 190 1.41 -14.55 15.49
C SER A 190 1.66 -13.33 14.59
N TYR A 191 2.90 -13.10 14.17
CA TYR A 191 3.26 -11.95 13.34
C TYR A 191 3.77 -12.46 11.99
N VAL A 192 3.26 -11.88 10.91
CA VAL A 192 3.83 -12.04 9.57
C VAL A 192 4.42 -10.73 9.08
N THR A 193 5.55 -10.81 8.40
CA THR A 193 6.11 -9.71 7.64
C THR A 193 6.02 -10.02 6.15
N ARG A 194 5.74 -9.01 5.33
CA ARG A 194 5.79 -9.15 3.88
C ARG A 194 7.26 -9.22 3.45
N ILE A 195 7.71 -10.37 2.96
CA ILE A 195 9.08 -10.53 2.46
C ILE A 195 9.24 -9.81 1.14
N CYS A 196 8.29 -10.02 0.22
CA CYS A 196 8.36 -9.44 -1.11
C CYS A 196 6.97 -9.25 -1.71
N GLN A 197 6.91 -8.33 -2.67
CA GLN A 197 5.76 -8.08 -3.52
C GLN A 197 6.26 -8.11 -4.96
N HIS A 198 5.77 -9.05 -5.75
CA HIS A 198 6.09 -9.18 -7.16
C HIS A 198 4.90 -8.74 -7.99
N ALA A 199 5.12 -7.83 -8.92
CA ALA A 199 4.16 -7.49 -9.96
C ALA A 199 4.62 -8.16 -11.25
N SER A 200 3.80 -9.06 -11.80
CA SER A 200 4.04 -9.64 -13.12
C SER A 200 3.00 -9.08 -14.09
N PRO A 201 3.42 -8.44 -15.19
CA PRO A 201 2.52 -8.22 -16.31
C PRO A 201 2.10 -9.60 -16.88
N GLN A 202 0.82 -9.73 -17.21
CA GLN A 202 0.20 -10.88 -17.85
C GLN A 202 -0.36 -10.40 -19.18
N GLU A 203 0.09 -11.01 -20.27
CA GLU A 203 -0.50 -10.88 -21.61
C GLU A 203 -1.53 -12.00 -21.78
N ALA A 204 -2.69 -11.66 -22.34
CA ALA A 204 -3.87 -12.53 -22.43
C ALA A 204 -3.69 -13.86 -23.19
N GLU A 205 -2.53 -14.12 -23.82
CA GLU A 205 -2.35 -15.26 -24.73
C GLU A 205 -1.39 -16.37 -24.26
N LYS A 206 -0.76 -16.28 -23.08
CA LYS A 206 0.08 -17.39 -22.58
C LYS A 206 -0.68 -18.27 -21.59
N LYS A 207 -1.20 -19.40 -22.07
CA LYS A 207 -1.59 -20.54 -21.22
C LYS A 207 -0.41 -20.93 -20.32
N ILE A 208 -0.49 -20.57 -19.04
CA ILE A 208 0.48 -20.99 -18.03
C ILE A 208 0.25 -22.48 -17.77
N GLY A 209 0.96 -23.33 -18.51
CA GLY A 209 1.15 -24.71 -18.14
C GLY A 209 2.07 -24.77 -16.92
N VAL A 210 1.49 -24.81 -15.72
CA VAL A 210 2.23 -25.10 -14.49
C VAL A 210 2.77 -26.52 -14.62
N ARG A 211 4.04 -26.66 -15.05
CA ARG A 211 4.77 -27.92 -14.96
C ARG A 211 5.30 -28.03 -13.54
N GLU A 212 4.56 -28.76 -12.70
CA GLU A 212 5.14 -29.40 -11.53
C GLU A 212 6.26 -30.33 -11.99
N LYS A 213 7.51 -29.95 -11.70
CA LYS A 213 8.61 -30.90 -11.61
C LYS A 213 9.11 -30.87 -10.17
N LEU A 214 8.56 -31.77 -9.37
CA LEU A 214 9.22 -32.27 -8.17
C LEU A 214 10.43 -33.11 -8.61
N VAL A 215 11.62 -32.71 -8.19
CA VAL A 215 12.77 -33.58 -7.94
C VAL A 215 13.31 -33.19 -6.57
#